data_AF-A0A0F8A004-F1
#
_entry.id   AF-A0A0F8A004-F1
#
_cell.length_a   1.000
_cell.length_b   1.000
_cell.length_c   1.000
_cell.angle_alpha   90.00
_cell.angle_beta   90.00
_cell.angle_gamma   90.00
#
_symmetry.space_group_name_H-M   'P 1'
#
loop_
_entity.id
_entity.type
_entity.pdbx_description
1 polymer ?
#
loop_
_entity_poly.entity_id
_entity_poly.type
_entity_poly.pdbx_seq_one_letter_code
_entity_poly.pdbx_strand_id
1 'polypeptide(L)'
;METSQERRLVPIAPAPESGNVEQEHEAERVAPDPPAMKRKRTMTLVACDGCRRRRTKCDGKRPRCGQCIRKGEECQYEAGEGETVLLALKKKYRNLESEHARYKELFYLLRTRPARDANEILHRLRTAEEPLTM
;
A
#
# COMPACT_ATOMS: atom_id res chain seq x y z
N MET A 1 30.24 3.55 27.71
CA MET A 1 29.43 4.75 27.43
C MET A 1 29.87 5.25 26.06
N GLU A 2 29.30 4.68 24.99
CA GLU A 2 29.73 4.95 23.62
C GLU A 2 28.91 6.08 23.02
N THR A 3 29.61 7.06 22.47
CA THR A 3 29.11 8.35 22.00
C THR A 3 28.39 8.22 20.67
N SER A 4 27.08 8.48 20.66
CA SER A 4 26.28 8.64 19.44
C SER A 4 26.80 9.83 18.62
N GLN A 5 27.44 9.55 17.49
CA GLN A 5 27.75 10.54 16.46
C GLN A 5 26.45 10.95 15.73
N GLU A 6 25.93 12.13 16.07
CA GLU A 6 24.81 12.74 15.36
C GLU A 6 25.23 13.07 13.92
N ARG A 7 24.58 12.42 12.94
CA ARG A 7 24.77 12.73 11.52
C ARG A 7 24.10 14.06 11.20
N ARG A 8 24.92 15.10 11.03
CA ARG A 8 24.49 16.43 10.59
C ARG A 8 23.92 16.35 9.18
N LEU A 9 22.60 16.53 9.04
CA LEU A 9 21.95 16.59 7.74
C LEU A 9 22.23 17.95 7.07
N VAL A 10 22.58 17.92 5.79
CA VAL A 10 22.89 19.12 4.98
C VAL A 10 21.65 19.49 4.15
N PRO A 11 21.33 20.78 3.97
CA PRO A 11 20.21 21.21 3.14
C PRO A 11 20.39 20.81 1.68
N ILE A 12 19.29 20.39 1.04
CA ILE A 12 19.25 20.10 -0.39
C ILE A 12 19.28 21.43 -1.16
N ALA A 13 20.31 21.64 -1.98
CA ALA A 13 20.41 22.80 -2.87
C ALA A 13 19.39 22.69 -4.02
N PRO A 14 18.84 23.82 -4.52
CA PRO A 14 17.96 23.81 -5.67
C PRO A 14 18.67 23.29 -6.92
N ALA A 15 17.91 22.66 -7.82
CA ALA A 15 18.42 22.14 -9.08
C ALA A 15 19.02 23.29 -9.92
N PRO A 16 20.17 23.10 -10.59
CA PRO A 16 20.76 24.12 -11.44
C PRO A 16 19.81 24.44 -12.60
N GLU A 17 19.64 25.73 -12.84
CA GLU A 17 18.84 26.28 -13.92
C GLU A 17 19.49 25.85 -15.24
N SER A 18 18.72 25.15 -16.06
CA SER A 18 19.16 24.67 -17.38
C SER A 18 19.28 25.86 -18.32
N GLY A 19 20.43 26.53 -18.31
CA GLY A 19 20.80 27.52 -19.30
C GLY A 19 20.96 26.85 -20.66
N ASN A 20 20.05 27.17 -21.60
CA ASN A 20 20.22 26.84 -23.01
C ASN A 20 21.40 27.65 -23.56
N VAL A 21 22.51 26.98 -23.84
CA VAL A 21 23.58 27.51 -24.69
C VAL A 21 23.30 27.02 -26.10
N GLU A 22 22.88 27.93 -26.97
CA GLU A 22 22.75 27.71 -28.40
C GLU A 22 24.16 27.60 -29.00
N GLN A 23 24.50 26.43 -29.55
CA GLN A 23 25.71 26.21 -30.35
C GLN A 23 25.28 25.67 -31.72
N GLU A 24 25.53 26.50 -32.72
CA GLU A 24 25.26 26.27 -34.14
C GLU A 24 26.28 25.27 -34.70
N HIS A 25 25.81 24.07 -35.08
CA HIS A 25 26.58 23.13 -35.88
C HIS A 25 25.74 22.71 -37.09
N GLU A 26 26.21 23.10 -38.25
CA GLU A 26 25.64 22.87 -39.58
C GLU A 26 26.19 21.56 -40.16
N ALA A 27 25.32 20.57 -40.44
CA ALA A 27 25.30 19.75 -41.66
C ALA A 27 24.44 18.47 -41.52
N GLU A 28 23.70 18.21 -42.61
CA GLU A 28 23.10 16.94 -43.04
C GLU A 28 21.71 16.55 -42.48
N ARG A 29 20.68 16.89 -43.28
CA ARG A 29 19.26 16.62 -43.02
C ARG A 29 18.92 15.18 -43.37
N VAL A 30 19.04 14.27 -42.40
CA VAL A 30 18.28 13.01 -42.40
C VAL A 30 16.95 13.30 -41.69
N ALA A 31 15.83 13.05 -42.39
CA ALA A 31 14.50 13.26 -41.84
C ALA A 31 14.33 12.46 -40.54
N PRO A 32 13.94 13.08 -39.41
CA PRO A 32 13.69 12.33 -38.19
C PRO A 32 12.39 11.53 -38.35
N ASP A 33 12.47 10.23 -38.07
CA ASP A 33 11.31 9.38 -37.87
C ASP A 33 10.31 10.05 -36.90
N PRO A 34 8.99 9.87 -37.08
CA PRO A 34 8.00 10.48 -36.20
C PRO A 34 8.30 10.08 -34.75
N PRO A 35 8.24 11.03 -33.80
CA PRO A 35 8.59 10.75 -32.42
C PRO A 35 7.66 9.64 -31.90
N ALA A 36 8.23 8.45 -31.72
CA ALA A 36 7.54 7.33 -31.11
C ALA A 36 6.91 7.83 -29.81
N MET A 37 5.57 7.88 -29.76
CA MET A 37 4.83 8.36 -28.60
C MET A 37 5.39 7.67 -27.36
N LYS A 38 6.10 8.45 -26.54
CA LYS A 38 6.71 7.96 -25.30
C LYS A 38 5.56 7.41 -24.47
N ARG A 39 5.41 6.07 -24.46
CA ARG A 39 4.37 5.37 -23.71
C ARG A 39 4.35 5.96 -22.31
N LYS A 40 3.24 6.62 -21.97
CA LYS A 40 3.07 7.31 -20.70
C LYS A 40 3.45 6.31 -19.61
N ARG A 41 4.51 6.60 -18.85
CA ARG A 41 5.03 5.70 -17.83
C ARG A 41 3.94 5.53 -16.79
N THR A 42 3.17 4.45 -16.86
CA THR A 42 2.19 4.11 -15.82
C THR A 42 2.97 3.84 -14.55
N MET A 43 3.01 4.85 -13.67
CA MET A 43 3.57 4.70 -12.33
C MET A 43 2.53 3.96 -11.51
N THR A 44 2.91 2.78 -11.05
CA THR A 44 2.07 1.95 -10.20
C THR A 44 2.08 2.54 -8.79
N LEU A 45 0.91 2.82 -8.22
CA LEU A 45 0.80 3.39 -6.86
C LEU A 45 1.43 2.49 -5.79
N VAL A 46 1.34 1.18 -5.98
CA VAL A 46 1.82 0.16 -5.04
C VAL A 46 2.53 -0.95 -5.81
N ALA A 47 3.78 -1.24 -5.44
CA ALA A 47 4.48 -2.44 -5.88
C ALA A 47 4.06 -3.66 -5.05
N CYS A 48 3.99 -4.84 -5.67
CA CYS A 48 3.76 -6.08 -4.94
C CYS A 48 4.94 -6.44 -4.02
N ASP A 49 4.69 -7.31 -3.06
CA ASP A 49 5.67 -7.67 -2.03
C ASP A 49 6.90 -8.36 -2.62
N GLY A 50 6.70 -9.21 -3.63
CA GLY A 50 7.79 -9.87 -4.36
C GLY A 50 8.74 -8.87 -5.02
N CYS A 51 8.19 -7.83 -5.67
CA CYS A 51 8.98 -6.77 -6.29
C CYS A 51 9.62 -5.83 -5.25
N ARG A 52 8.93 -5.55 -4.13
CA ARG A 52 9.48 -4.75 -3.02
C ARG A 52 10.70 -5.44 -2.41
N ARG A 53 10.59 -6.73 -2.06
CA ARG A 53 11.70 -7.53 -1.50
C ARG A 53 12.90 -7.54 -2.43
N ARG A 54 12.68 -7.65 -3.74
CA ARG A 54 13.73 -7.67 -4.76
C ARG A 54 14.23 -6.28 -5.19
N ARG A 55 13.59 -5.20 -4.74
CA ARG A 55 13.86 -3.82 -5.18
C ARG A 55 13.81 -3.66 -6.71
N THR A 56 12.92 -4.41 -7.37
CA THR A 56 12.73 -4.36 -8.84
C THR A 56 11.47 -3.57 -9.20
N LYS A 57 11.46 -2.99 -10.41
CA LYS A 57 10.27 -2.31 -10.94
C LYS A 57 9.09 -3.26 -11.03
N CYS A 58 7.98 -2.87 -10.41
CA CYS A 58 6.69 -3.54 -10.56
C CYS A 58 5.92 -2.92 -11.73
N ASP A 59 5.28 -3.75 -12.56
CA ASP A 59 4.37 -3.30 -13.62
C ASP A 59 2.91 -3.15 -13.13
N GLY A 60 2.62 -3.54 -11.88
CA GLY A 60 1.34 -3.26 -11.22
C GLY A 60 0.16 -4.07 -11.70
N LYS A 61 0.37 -5.01 -12.63
CA LYS A 61 -0.68 -5.89 -13.13
C LYS A 61 -1.20 -6.79 -12.00
N ARG A 62 -2.52 -6.96 -11.95
CA ARG A 62 -3.23 -7.81 -10.99
C ARG A 62 -3.92 -8.95 -11.75
N PRO A 63 -4.04 -10.16 -11.16
CA PRO A 63 -3.67 -10.53 -9.78
C PRO A 63 -2.16 -10.74 -9.56
N ARG A 64 -1.38 -11.01 -10.63
CA ARG A 64 0.08 -11.17 -10.55
C ARG A 64 0.80 -10.21 -11.49
N CYS A 65 1.88 -9.60 -11.01
CA CYS A 65 2.71 -8.71 -11.80
C CYS A 65 3.56 -9.51 -12.81
N GLY A 66 3.92 -8.93 -13.95
CA GLY A 66 4.65 -9.63 -15.01
C GLY A 66 6.00 -10.19 -14.54
N GLN A 67 6.65 -9.51 -13.59
CA GLN A 67 7.93 -9.96 -13.02
C GLN A 67 7.76 -11.17 -12.08
N CYS A 68 6.66 -11.26 -11.34
CA CYS A 68 6.36 -12.43 -10.52
C CYS A 68 5.89 -13.60 -11.37
N ILE A 69 5.13 -13.35 -12.44
CA ILE A 69 4.70 -14.41 -13.38
C ILE A 69 5.92 -15.10 -14.00
N ARG A 70 6.87 -14.32 -14.55
CA ARG A 70 8.09 -14.89 -15.17
C ARG A 70 8.94 -15.72 -14.20
N LYS A 71 8.92 -15.36 -12.92
CA LYS A 71 9.68 -16.07 -11.88
C LYS A 71 8.93 -17.24 -11.25
N GLY A 72 7.62 -17.37 -11.48
CA GLY A 72 6.81 -18.38 -10.81
C GLY A 72 6.62 -18.15 -9.31
N GLU A 73 6.90 -16.96 -8.79
CA GLU A 73 6.84 -16.66 -7.35
C GLU A 73 5.49 -16.08 -6.92
N GLU A 74 5.22 -16.16 -5.62
CA GLU A 74 4.07 -15.55 -4.98
C GLU A 74 4.02 -14.02 -5.21
N CYS A 75 2.84 -13.52 -5.56
CA CYS A 75 2.63 -12.10 -5.87
C CYS A 75 1.46 -11.56 -5.07
N GLN A 76 1.77 -10.88 -3.98
CA GLN A 76 0.79 -10.31 -3.08
C GLN A 76 0.91 -8.79 -3.05
N TYR A 77 -0.24 -8.13 -2.93
CA TYR A 77 -0.36 -6.69 -2.81
C TYR A 77 -1.07 -6.36 -1.51
N GLU A 78 -0.51 -5.46 -0.71
CA GLU A 78 -1.09 -5.04 0.57
C GLU A 78 -2.36 -4.17 0.43
N ALA A 79 -2.55 -3.56 -0.74
CA ALA A 79 -3.65 -2.65 -1.06
C ALA A 79 -4.38 -3.09 -2.33
N GLY A 80 -5.65 -2.69 -2.46
CA GLY A 80 -6.48 -2.92 -3.64
C GLY A 80 -6.01 -2.18 -4.89
N GLU A 81 -6.64 -2.43 -6.03
CA GLU A 81 -6.39 -1.67 -7.25
C GLU A 81 -6.83 -0.21 -7.07
N GLY A 82 -6.02 0.75 -7.48
CA GLY A 82 -6.29 2.18 -7.30
C GLY A 82 -6.16 2.70 -5.85
N GLU A 83 -6.00 1.84 -4.86
CA GLU A 83 -5.82 2.23 -3.47
C GLU A 83 -4.35 2.47 -3.14
N THR A 84 -4.07 3.54 -2.39
CA THR A 84 -2.77 3.73 -1.75
C THR A 84 -2.67 2.85 -0.51
N VAL A 85 -1.44 2.54 -0.08
CA VAL A 85 -1.19 1.77 1.15
C VAL A 85 -1.83 2.45 2.37
N LEU A 86 -1.77 3.79 2.43
CA LEU A 86 -2.35 4.57 3.53
C LEU A 86 -3.87 4.40 3.60
N LEU A 87 -4.56 4.43 2.44
CA LEU A 87 -6.01 4.26 2.40
C LEU A 87 -6.41 2.84 2.83
N ALA A 88 -5.71 1.83 2.33
CA ALA A 88 -5.93 0.44 2.72
C ALA A 88 -5.70 0.24 4.23
N LEU A 89 -4.64 0.83 4.79
CA LEU A 89 -4.35 0.77 6.22
C LEU A 89 -5.42 1.47 7.06
N LYS A 90 -5.87 2.67 6.64
CA LYS A 90 -6.94 3.41 7.33
C LYS A 90 -8.26 2.63 7.33
N LYS A 91 -8.59 1.95 6.24
CA LYS A 91 -9.77 1.08 6.14
C LYS A 91 -9.67 -0.11 7.10
N LYS A 92 -8.52 -0.80 7.11
CA LYS A 92 -8.25 -1.90 8.05
C LYS A 92 -8.36 -1.43 9.51
N TYR A 93 -7.77 -0.28 9.83
CA TYR A 93 -7.83 0.31 11.17
C TYR A 93 -9.28 0.57 11.61
N ARG A 94 -10.10 1.20 10.76
CA ARG A 94 -11.52 1.44 11.06
C ARG A 94 -12.30 0.16 11.29
N ASN A 95 -12.05 -0.87 10.48
CA ASN A 95 -12.71 -2.17 10.64
C ASN A 95 -12.33 -2.80 11.98
N LEU A 96 -11.04 -2.82 12.32
CA LEU A 96 -10.54 -3.31 13.60
C LEU A 96 -11.12 -2.53 14.78
N GLU A 97 -11.20 -1.20 14.68
CA GLU A 97 -11.76 -0.35 15.72
C GLU A 97 -13.25 -0.61 15.93
N SER A 98 -14.01 -0.82 14.85
CA SER A 98 -15.43 -1.20 14.91
C SER A 98 -15.64 -2.59 15.52
N GLU A 99 -14.85 -3.58 15.12
CA GLU A 99 -14.90 -4.94 15.68
C GLU A 99 -14.55 -4.93 17.17
N HIS A 100 -13.50 -4.19 17.54
CA HIS A 100 -13.11 -4.00 18.92
C HIS A 100 -14.20 -3.32 19.76
N ALA A 101 -14.90 -2.33 19.21
CA ALA A 101 -16.05 -1.71 19.88
C ALA A 101 -17.18 -2.73 20.12
N ARG A 102 -17.47 -3.61 19.14
CA ARG A 102 -18.47 -4.67 19.28
C ARG A 102 -18.11 -5.67 20.38
N TYR A 103 -16.86 -6.10 20.47
CA TYR A 103 -16.42 -6.99 21.55
C TYR A 103 -16.52 -6.33 22.92
N LYS A 104 -16.10 -5.06 23.04
CA LYS A 104 -16.23 -4.31 24.28
C LYS A 104 -17.69 -4.20 24.73
N GLU A 105 -18.59 -3.93 23.81
CA GLU A 105 -20.03 -3.88 24.09
C GLU A 105 -20.54 -5.24 24.58
N LEU A 106 -20.14 -6.33 23.93
CA LEU A 106 -20.53 -7.68 24.37
C LEU A 106 -20.08 -7.96 25.80
N PHE A 107 -18.81 -7.67 26.14
CA PHE A 107 -18.30 -7.81 27.49
C PHE A 107 -19.05 -6.92 28.49
N TYR A 108 -19.38 -5.69 28.09
CA TYR A 108 -20.17 -4.78 28.90
C TYR A 108 -21.56 -5.37 29.20
N LEU A 109 -22.25 -5.89 28.19
CA LEU A 109 -23.58 -6.49 28.33
C LEU A 109 -23.54 -7.73 29.24
N LEU A 110 -22.58 -8.64 29.04
CA LEU A 110 -22.43 -9.83 29.86
C LEU A 110 -22.17 -9.50 31.34
N ARG A 111 -21.46 -8.39 31.62
CA ARG A 111 -21.11 -7.98 32.99
C ARG A 111 -22.22 -7.19 33.69
N THR A 112 -23.00 -6.40 32.95
CA THR A 112 -23.92 -5.41 33.55
C THR A 112 -25.39 -5.83 33.51
N ARG A 113 -25.77 -6.76 32.63
CA ARG A 113 -27.16 -7.22 32.51
C ARG A 113 -27.52 -8.20 33.62
N PRO A 114 -28.81 -8.31 33.98
CA PRO A 114 -29.28 -9.33 34.92
C PRO A 114 -28.90 -10.75 34.48
N ALA A 115 -28.76 -11.67 35.44
CA ALA A 115 -28.27 -13.02 35.18
C ALA A 115 -29.06 -13.78 34.10
N ARG A 116 -30.39 -13.59 34.04
CA ARG A 116 -31.22 -14.20 32.99
C ARG A 116 -30.78 -13.76 31.59
N ASP A 117 -30.62 -12.46 31.39
CA ASP A 117 -30.26 -11.88 30.09
C ASP A 117 -28.81 -12.21 29.73
N ALA A 118 -27.88 -12.17 30.69
CA ALA A 118 -26.50 -12.56 30.46
C ALA A 118 -26.35 -14.04 30.06
N ASN A 119 -27.13 -14.94 30.68
CA ASN A 119 -27.15 -16.35 30.32
C ASN A 119 -27.75 -16.59 28.93
N GLU A 120 -28.78 -15.84 28.55
CA GLU A 120 -29.36 -15.88 27.20
C GLU A 120 -28.32 -15.44 26.15
N ILE A 121 -27.61 -14.33 26.39
CA ILE A 121 -26.51 -13.88 25.52
C ILE A 121 -25.43 -14.97 25.40
N LEU A 122 -25.04 -15.60 26.52
CA LEU A 122 -24.05 -16.67 26.53
C LEU A 122 -24.52 -17.93 25.79
N HIS A 123 -25.80 -18.28 25.91
CA HIS A 123 -26.38 -19.42 25.19
C HIS A 123 -26.34 -19.20 23.68
N ARG A 124 -26.70 -18.00 23.22
CA ARG A 124 -26.60 -17.61 21.80
C ARG A 124 -25.16 -17.65 21.29
N LEU A 125 -24.21 -17.12 22.07
CA LEU A 125 -22.78 -17.19 21.70
C LEU A 125 -22.27 -18.62 21.56
N ARG A 126 -22.74 -19.55 22.41
CA ARG A 126 -22.31 -20.96 22.39
C ARG A 126 -22.95 -21.77 21.27
N THR A 127 -24.10 -21.33 20.75
CA THR A 127 -24.87 -22.02 19.71
C THR A 127 -24.69 -21.42 18.32
N ALA A 128 -24.11 -20.22 18.21
CA ALA A 128 -23.75 -19.61 16.94
C ALA A 128 -22.47 -20.25 16.35
N GLU A 129 -22.51 -20.61 15.07
CA GLU A 129 -21.37 -21.21 14.35
C GLU A 129 -20.31 -20.17 13.92
N GLU A 130 -20.64 -18.87 13.89
CA GLU A 130 -19.65 -17.81 13.62
C GLU A 130 -20.00 -16.50 14.36
N PRO A 131 -19.11 -15.95 15.22
CA PRO A 131 -19.43 -14.84 16.12
C PRO A 131 -19.50 -13.45 15.47
N LEU A 132 -19.19 -13.32 14.17
CA LEU A 132 -19.02 -12.00 13.52
C LEU A 132 -19.60 -11.82 12.13
N THR A 133 -20.13 -12.87 11.49
CA THR A 133 -20.88 -12.72 10.24
C THR A 133 -22.30 -12.26 10.57
N MET A 134 -22.55 -10.97 10.34
CA MET A 134 -23.88 -10.45 10.00
C MET A 134 -23.90 -10.22 8.50
#